data_AF-D7E8W1-F1
#
_entry.id   AF-D7E8W1-F1
#
_cell.length_a   1.000
_cell.length_b   1.000
_cell.length_c   1.000
_cell.angle_alpha   90.00
_cell.angle_beta   90.00
_cell.angle_gamma   90.00
#
_symmetry.space_group_name_H-M   'P 1'
#
loop_
_entity.id
_entity.type
_entity.pdbx_description
1 polymer ?
#
loop_
_entity_poly.entity_id
_entity_poly.type
_entity_poly.pdbx_seq_one_letter_code
_entity_poly.pdbx_strand_id
1 'polypeptide(L)'
;MVTGLIDSIEKEILNCNAFNKMVMKSIILAIFIILLSCTTLGYPAFAQTVDNKHQYIDIEQMVIEFDDNDAQARINYELDLFAQMYVFVLGSRNLEPTFNDMFSEFEDFRVVEIGKNHARLILSNVSRQSSEYYLHDSRNLGTNVDRLVIIYPEGTSKILENTNSTPNTFYTGK
;
A
#
# COMPACT_ATOMS: atom_id res chain seq x y z
N MET A 1 -35.50 -61.20 30.83
CA MET A 1 -34.21 -61.31 30.11
C MET A 1 -34.03 -60.21 29.06
N VAL A 2 -35.08 -59.83 28.31
CA VAL A 2 -35.03 -58.76 27.28
C VAL A 2 -34.78 -57.35 27.86
N THR A 3 -35.32 -57.04 29.04
CA THR A 3 -35.19 -55.72 29.68
C THR A 3 -33.75 -55.36 30.06
N GLY A 4 -32.97 -56.31 30.56
CA GLY A 4 -31.57 -56.05 30.92
C GLY A 4 -30.64 -55.81 29.73
N LEU A 5 -31.01 -56.27 28.53
CA LEU A 5 -30.23 -56.04 27.32
C LEU A 5 -30.44 -54.60 26.79
N ILE A 6 -31.67 -54.08 26.90
CA ILE A 6 -32.02 -52.71 26.50
C ILE A 6 -31.31 -51.70 27.42
N ASP A 7 -31.31 -51.92 28.73
CA ASP A 7 -30.61 -51.05 29.70
C ASP A 7 -29.09 -51.00 29.46
N SER A 8 -28.49 -52.10 28.98
CA SER A 8 -27.06 -52.16 28.66
C SER A 8 -26.73 -51.36 27.41
N ILE A 9 -27.58 -51.43 26.38
CA ILE A 9 -27.41 -50.70 25.12
C ILE A 9 -27.59 -49.19 25.35
N GLU A 10 -28.58 -48.77 26.14
CA GLU A 10 -28.79 -47.34 26.45
C GLU A 10 -27.60 -46.73 27.18
N LYS A 11 -26.97 -47.46 28.11
CA LYS A 11 -25.76 -47.00 28.81
C LYS A 11 -24.56 -46.82 27.88
N GLU A 12 -24.35 -47.72 26.92
CA GLU A 12 -23.27 -47.58 25.94
C GLU A 12 -23.48 -46.39 25.01
N ILE A 13 -24.71 -46.16 24.55
CA ILE A 13 -25.06 -45.02 23.69
C ILE A 13 -24.88 -43.69 24.44
N LEU A 14 -25.31 -43.62 25.71
CA LEU A 14 -25.11 -42.44 26.57
C LEU A 14 -23.62 -42.16 26.80
N ASN A 15 -22.80 -43.19 27.01
CA ASN A 15 -21.36 -43.06 27.17
C ASN A 15 -20.68 -42.57 25.87
N CYS A 16 -21.12 -43.06 24.71
CA CYS A 16 -20.63 -42.61 23.41
C CYS A 16 -20.96 -41.13 23.13
N ASN A 17 -22.17 -40.69 23.47
CA ASN A 17 -22.58 -39.29 23.35
C ASN A 17 -21.85 -38.37 24.34
N ALA A 18 -21.61 -38.83 25.57
CA ALA A 18 -20.82 -38.09 26.55
C ALA A 18 -19.34 -37.97 26.12
N PHE A 19 -18.77 -39.04 25.58
CA PHE A 19 -17.40 -39.06 25.04
C PHE A 19 -17.27 -38.11 23.84
N ASN A 20 -18.18 -38.15 22.87
CA ASN A 20 -18.17 -37.24 21.72
C ASN A 20 -18.37 -35.77 22.13
N LYS A 21 -19.23 -35.51 23.13
CA LYS A 21 -19.44 -34.16 23.67
C LYS A 21 -18.22 -33.64 24.43
N MET A 22 -17.46 -34.51 25.09
CA MET A 22 -16.20 -34.16 25.75
C MET A 22 -15.08 -33.92 24.75
N VAL A 23 -14.95 -34.78 23.73
CA VAL A 23 -13.97 -34.63 22.64
C VAL A 23 -14.24 -33.36 21.82
N MET A 24 -15.49 -33.06 21.51
CA MET A 24 -15.88 -31.85 20.78
C MET A 24 -15.57 -30.57 21.56
N LYS A 25 -15.84 -30.56 22.88
CA LYS A 25 -15.44 -29.44 23.75
C LYS A 25 -13.93 -29.26 23.81
N SER A 26 -13.16 -30.34 23.90
CA SER A 26 -11.70 -30.29 23.92
C SER A 26 -11.10 -29.85 22.58
N ILE A 27 -11.72 -30.22 21.44
CA ILE A 27 -11.32 -29.75 20.11
C ILE A 27 -11.62 -28.25 19.96
N ILE A 28 -12.79 -27.79 20.40
CA ILE A 28 -13.16 -26.36 20.37
C ILE A 28 -12.19 -25.55 21.25
N LEU A 29 -11.84 -26.06 22.43
CA LEU A 29 -10.87 -25.42 23.33
C LEU A 29 -9.47 -25.39 22.72
N ALA A 30 -9.04 -26.47 22.04
CA ALA A 30 -7.76 -26.52 21.35
C ALA A 30 -7.68 -25.52 20.18
N ILE A 31 -8.74 -25.40 19.38
CA ILE A 31 -8.82 -24.40 18.29
C ILE A 31 -8.76 -22.98 18.87
N PHE A 32 -9.46 -22.72 19.97
CA PHE A 32 -9.46 -21.41 20.63
C PHE A 32 -8.10 -21.05 21.22
N ILE A 33 -7.38 -22.03 21.80
CA ILE A 33 -6.02 -21.85 22.31
C ILE A 33 -5.02 -21.63 21.16
N ILE A 34 -5.17 -22.35 20.04
CA ILE A 34 -4.34 -22.15 18.85
C ILE A 34 -4.54 -20.73 18.29
N LEU A 35 -5.80 -20.26 18.16
CA LEU A 35 -6.11 -18.90 17.74
C LEU A 35 -5.52 -17.84 18.68
N LEU A 36 -5.61 -18.07 20.00
CA LEU A 36 -5.08 -17.17 21.02
C LEU A 36 -3.55 -17.17 21.04
N SER A 37 -2.90 -18.33 20.86
CA SER A 37 -1.44 -18.45 20.79
C SER A 37 -0.84 -17.82 19.53
N CYS A 38 -1.62 -17.73 18.45
CA CYS A 38 -1.22 -17.04 17.23
C CYS A 38 -1.10 -15.51 17.43
N THR A 39 -1.74 -14.97 18.47
CA THR A 39 -1.67 -13.53 18.81
C THR A 39 -0.49 -13.14 19.70
N THR A 40 0.18 -14.10 20.38
CA THR A 40 1.25 -13.78 21.35
C THR A 40 2.66 -14.04 20.83
N LEU A 41 2.82 -14.80 19.74
CA LEU A 41 4.11 -14.99 19.05
C LEU A 41 4.19 -14.21 17.71
N GLY A 42 3.15 -13.43 17.40
CA GLY A 42 3.08 -12.55 16.24
C GLY A 42 3.33 -11.08 16.59
N TYR A 43 4.29 -10.78 17.46
CA TYR A 43 4.93 -9.47 17.40
C TYR A 43 5.99 -9.56 16.30
N PRO A 44 5.70 -9.18 15.05
CA PRO A 44 6.81 -8.89 14.17
C PRO A 44 7.57 -7.71 14.79
N ALA A 45 8.89 -7.74 14.62
CA ALA A 45 9.79 -6.65 14.93
C ALA A 45 9.56 -5.41 14.03
N PHE A 46 8.32 -5.02 13.78
CA PHE A 46 7.93 -3.75 13.17
C PHE A 46 7.61 -2.71 14.25
N ALA A 47 8.51 -2.57 15.21
CA ALA A 47 8.70 -1.28 15.87
C ALA A 47 9.75 -0.52 15.05
N GLN A 48 9.44 -0.20 13.80
CA GLN A 48 10.15 0.87 13.11
C GLN A 48 9.40 2.17 13.39
N THR A 49 9.85 2.82 14.46
CA THR A 49 9.58 4.23 14.71
C THR A 49 10.31 5.06 13.67
N VAL A 50 9.73 5.23 12.49
CA VAL A 50 10.00 6.37 11.58
C VAL A 50 8.71 6.61 10.82
N ASP A 51 8.25 7.87 10.81
CA ASP A 51 7.12 8.38 10.03
C ASP A 51 7.27 8.09 8.52
N ASN A 52 7.05 6.86 8.08
CA ASN A 52 7.03 6.47 6.67
C ASN A 52 5.62 6.00 6.32
N LYS A 53 4.78 6.97 5.96
CA LYS A 53 3.33 6.81 5.71
C LYS A 53 2.98 5.80 4.59
N HIS A 54 3.98 5.26 3.88
CA HIS A 54 3.80 4.44 2.68
C HIS A 54 4.75 3.21 2.61
N GLN A 55 5.07 2.59 3.74
CA GLN A 55 6.06 1.50 3.85
C GLN A 55 5.78 0.21 3.03
N TYR A 56 4.66 0.15 2.31
CA TYR A 56 4.26 -1.00 1.47
C TYR A 56 4.41 -0.74 -0.03
N ILE A 57 4.84 0.47 -0.42
CA ILE A 57 5.08 0.89 -1.80
C ILE A 57 6.44 1.59 -1.90
N ASP A 58 7.38 0.97 -2.59
CA ASP A 58 8.72 1.48 -2.79
C ASP A 58 8.81 2.16 -4.17
N ILE A 59 9.13 3.46 -4.19
CA ILE A 59 9.17 4.24 -5.42
C ILE A 59 10.57 4.17 -6.05
N GLU A 60 10.77 3.21 -6.94
CA GLU A 60 12.04 3.01 -7.66
C GLU A 60 12.37 4.20 -8.58
N GLN A 61 11.36 4.70 -9.31
CA GLN A 61 11.57 5.79 -10.25
C GLN A 61 10.33 6.64 -10.42
N MET A 62 10.52 7.96 -10.37
CA MET A 62 9.52 8.95 -10.72
C MET A 62 10.05 9.82 -11.86
N VAL A 63 9.25 9.98 -12.91
CA VAL A 63 9.54 10.88 -14.03
C VAL A 63 8.50 11.99 -14.02
N ILE A 64 8.93 13.23 -13.81
CA ILE A 64 8.08 14.42 -13.90
C ILE A 64 8.45 15.15 -15.19
N GLU A 65 7.51 15.25 -16.11
CA GLU A 65 7.66 15.96 -17.38
C GLU A 65 6.88 17.27 -17.29
N PHE A 66 7.59 18.40 -17.26
CA PHE A 66 6.99 19.73 -17.23
C PHE A 66 6.45 20.12 -18.61
N ASP A 67 5.28 20.75 -18.60
CA ASP A 67 4.60 21.29 -19.77
C ASP A 67 3.98 22.64 -19.39
N ASP A 68 4.75 23.71 -19.59
CA ASP A 68 4.41 25.08 -19.19
C ASP A 68 4.04 25.21 -17.70
N ASN A 69 2.77 25.40 -17.35
CA ASN A 69 2.33 25.48 -15.96
C ASN A 69 2.03 24.11 -15.33
N ASP A 70 1.85 23.08 -16.16
CA ASP A 70 1.41 21.75 -15.75
C ASP A 70 2.58 20.75 -15.81
N ALA A 71 2.35 19.54 -15.29
CA ALA A 71 3.29 18.44 -15.44
C ALA A 71 2.60 17.09 -15.50
N GLN A 72 3.28 16.12 -16.11
CA GLN A 72 2.87 14.72 -16.10
C GLN A 72 3.87 13.92 -15.26
N ALA A 73 3.35 13.19 -14.27
CA ALA A 73 4.16 12.30 -13.45
C ALA A 73 3.93 10.84 -13.87
N ARG A 74 5.01 10.12 -14.14
CA ARG A 74 5.02 8.66 -14.35
C ARG A 74 5.83 8.04 -13.22
N ILE A 75 5.21 7.11 -12.51
CA ILE A 75 5.80 6.49 -11.33
C ILE A 75 5.94 5.02 -11.61
N ASN A 76 7.12 4.46 -11.36
CA ASN A 76 7.38 3.03 -11.27
C ASN A 76 7.64 2.70 -9.80
N TYR A 77 6.99 1.64 -9.34
CA TYR A 77 7.06 1.24 -7.94
C TYR A 77 7.00 -0.28 -7.78
N GLU A 78 7.55 -0.74 -6.68
CA GLU A 78 7.39 -2.10 -6.20
C GLU A 78 6.44 -2.12 -5.00
N LEU A 79 5.55 -3.11 -4.96
CA LEU A 79 4.66 -3.32 -3.82
C LEU A 79 5.24 -4.44 -2.96
N ASP A 80 5.11 -4.32 -1.64
CA ASP A 80 5.44 -5.45 -0.76
C ASP A 80 4.51 -6.66 -1.01
N LEU A 81 4.86 -7.84 -0.48
CA LEU A 81 4.08 -9.06 -0.69
C LEU A 81 2.61 -8.92 -0.26
N PHE A 82 2.32 -8.20 0.82
CA PHE A 82 0.96 -8.03 1.34
C PHE A 82 0.15 -7.07 0.47
N ALA A 83 0.76 -5.96 0.03
CA ALA A 83 0.19 -5.01 -0.90
C ALA A 83 -0.05 -5.65 -2.28
N GLN A 84 0.87 -6.48 -2.77
CA GLN A 84 0.67 -7.27 -3.97
C GLN A 84 -0.56 -8.19 -3.84
N MET A 85 -0.70 -8.92 -2.73
CA MET A 85 -1.87 -9.77 -2.48
C MET A 85 -3.16 -8.94 -2.37
N TYR A 86 -3.11 -7.81 -1.68
CA TYR A 86 -4.24 -6.90 -1.53
C TYR A 86 -4.72 -6.36 -2.89
N VAL A 87 -3.79 -5.85 -3.71
CA VAL A 87 -4.05 -5.38 -5.08
C VAL A 87 -4.53 -6.50 -6.00
N PHE A 88 -4.03 -7.72 -5.81
CA PHE A 88 -4.50 -8.88 -6.57
C PHE A 88 -5.98 -9.19 -6.32
N VAL A 89 -6.42 -9.13 -5.06
CA VAL A 89 -7.81 -9.46 -4.68
C VAL A 89 -8.77 -8.30 -4.99
N LEU A 90 -8.37 -7.06 -4.71
CA LEU A 90 -9.28 -5.91 -4.75
C LEU A 90 -9.06 -4.98 -5.96
N GLY A 91 -7.97 -5.17 -6.70
CA GLY A 91 -7.58 -4.32 -7.82
C GLY A 91 -6.70 -3.13 -7.41
N SER A 92 -5.88 -2.66 -8.35
CA SER A 92 -4.89 -1.59 -8.16
C SER A 92 -5.48 -0.22 -7.85
N ARG A 93 -6.75 0.01 -8.20
CA ARG A 93 -7.45 1.26 -7.90
C ARG A 93 -7.52 1.58 -6.40
N ASN A 94 -7.39 0.57 -5.54
CA ASN A 94 -7.33 0.78 -4.09
C ASN A 94 -6.04 1.45 -3.60
N LEU A 95 -5.05 1.67 -4.48
CA LEU A 95 -3.86 2.47 -4.17
C LEU A 95 -4.07 3.98 -4.42
N GLU A 96 -5.22 4.40 -4.96
CA GLU A 96 -5.53 5.81 -5.20
C GLU A 96 -5.37 6.70 -3.94
N PRO A 97 -5.80 6.27 -2.72
CA PRO A 97 -5.56 7.03 -1.49
C PRO A 97 -4.07 7.25 -1.18
N THR A 98 -3.21 6.28 -1.48
CA THR A 98 -1.75 6.38 -1.31
C THR A 98 -1.18 7.51 -2.14
N PHE A 99 -1.56 7.59 -3.42
CA PHE A 99 -1.12 8.66 -4.30
C PHE A 99 -1.69 10.01 -3.88
N ASN A 100 -2.92 10.04 -3.35
CA ASN A 100 -3.50 11.27 -2.83
C ASN A 100 -2.71 11.83 -1.65
N ASP A 101 -2.23 10.95 -0.77
CA ASP A 101 -1.41 11.33 0.36
C ASP A 101 0.01 11.74 -0.06
N MET A 102 0.61 11.08 -1.05
CA MET A 102 1.94 11.44 -1.59
C MET A 102 1.95 12.81 -2.27
N PHE A 103 0.92 13.12 -3.06
CA PHE A 103 0.84 14.34 -3.86
C PHE A 103 0.01 15.45 -3.20
N SER A 104 -0.24 15.36 -1.88
CA SER A 104 -1.08 16.33 -1.16
C SER A 104 -0.51 17.76 -1.12
N GLU A 105 0.78 17.95 -1.37
CA GLU A 105 1.40 19.28 -1.46
C GLU A 105 1.17 19.98 -2.82
N PHE A 106 0.68 19.25 -3.82
CA PHE A 106 0.30 19.80 -5.11
C PHE A 106 -1.13 20.34 -5.02
N GLU A 107 -1.37 21.52 -5.61
CA GLU A 107 -2.65 22.21 -5.51
C GLU A 107 -3.77 21.43 -6.19
N ASP A 108 -3.48 20.87 -7.37
CA ASP A 108 -4.40 20.02 -8.12
C ASP A 108 -3.61 18.91 -8.81
N PHE A 109 -4.09 17.68 -8.63
CA PHE A 109 -3.57 16.53 -9.34
C PHE A 109 -4.70 15.55 -9.65
N ARG A 110 -4.51 14.79 -10.72
CA ARG A 110 -5.43 13.75 -11.16
C ARG A 110 -4.67 12.47 -11.44
N VAL A 111 -5.12 11.39 -10.80
CA VAL A 111 -4.66 10.05 -11.14
C VAL A 111 -5.31 9.63 -12.45
N VAL A 112 -4.48 9.37 -13.47
CA VAL A 112 -4.94 8.90 -14.79
C VAL A 112 -5.02 7.38 -14.81
N GLU A 113 -4.03 6.72 -14.23
CA GLU A 113 -3.88 5.27 -14.29
C GLU A 113 -3.11 4.77 -13.06
N ILE A 114 -3.58 3.65 -12.50
CA ILE A 114 -2.86 2.89 -11.47
C ILE A 114 -2.79 1.43 -11.92
N GLY A 115 -1.58 0.98 -12.22
CA GLY A 115 -1.24 -0.39 -12.57
C GLY A 115 -0.80 -1.22 -11.36
N LYS A 116 -0.16 -2.35 -11.63
CA LYS A 116 0.40 -3.21 -10.57
C LYS A 116 1.75 -2.70 -10.04
N ASN A 117 2.51 -2.03 -10.89
CA ASN A 117 3.88 -1.58 -10.64
C ASN A 117 4.15 -0.18 -11.23
N HIS A 118 3.11 0.54 -11.64
CA HIS A 118 3.24 1.85 -12.24
C HIS A 118 1.99 2.69 -12.00
N ALA A 119 2.15 4.01 -12.01
CA ALA A 119 1.05 4.96 -11.99
C ALA A 119 1.35 6.14 -12.92
N ARG A 120 0.29 6.77 -13.42
CA ARG A 120 0.37 8.01 -14.19
C ARG A 120 -0.54 9.05 -13.59
N LEU A 121 0.00 10.24 -13.37
CA LEU A 121 -0.73 11.38 -12.81
C LEU A 121 -0.51 12.62 -13.69
N ILE A 122 -1.50 13.49 -13.68
CA ILE A 122 -1.41 14.85 -14.21
C ILE A 122 -1.37 15.77 -13.00
N LEU A 123 -0.41 16.68 -12.96
CA LEU A 123 -0.25 17.70 -11.94
C LEU A 123 -0.57 19.05 -12.61
N SER A 124 -1.59 19.75 -12.13
CA SER A 124 -1.99 21.04 -12.69
C SER A 124 -1.35 22.18 -11.90
N ASN A 125 -1.06 23.30 -12.56
CA ASN A 125 -0.60 24.55 -11.92
C ASN A 125 0.64 24.34 -11.01
N VAL A 126 1.56 23.46 -11.41
CA VAL A 126 2.78 23.15 -10.65
C VAL A 126 3.83 24.24 -10.75
N SER A 127 3.75 25.08 -11.78
CA SER A 127 4.69 26.17 -12.01
C SER A 127 3.94 27.47 -12.24
N ARG A 128 4.50 28.57 -11.75
CA ARG A 128 3.98 29.92 -11.98
C ARG A 128 4.73 30.59 -13.12
N GLN A 129 4.02 31.13 -14.08
CA GLN A 129 4.62 31.93 -15.13
C GLN A 129 5.10 33.29 -14.59
N SER A 130 6.34 33.64 -14.87
CA SER A 130 6.96 34.93 -14.56
C SER A 130 7.76 35.41 -15.77
N SER A 131 7.16 36.32 -16.54
CA SER A 131 7.69 36.76 -17.84
C SER A 131 7.83 35.57 -18.81
N GLU A 132 9.03 35.34 -19.35
CA GLU A 132 9.36 34.25 -20.28
C GLU A 132 9.70 32.92 -19.58
N TYR A 133 9.69 32.89 -18.25
CA TYR A 133 10.09 31.74 -17.45
C TYR A 133 8.94 31.17 -16.63
N TYR A 134 9.01 29.88 -16.38
CA TYR A 134 8.17 29.16 -15.43
C TYR A 134 8.99 28.87 -14.18
N LEU A 135 8.44 29.20 -13.01
CA LEU A 135 9.08 28.97 -11.72
C LEU A 135 8.35 27.83 -11.00
N HIS A 136 9.09 26.77 -10.67
CA HIS A 136 8.59 25.68 -9.86
C HIS A 136 9.26 25.74 -8.48
N ASP A 137 8.43 25.92 -7.45
CA ASP A 137 8.85 25.83 -6.06
C ASP A 137 8.84 24.34 -5.64
N SER A 138 9.84 23.95 -4.86
CA SER A 138 10.03 22.60 -4.33
C SER A 138 8.78 22.10 -3.59
N ARG A 139 8.38 20.87 -3.86
CA ARG A 139 7.27 20.16 -3.21
C ARG A 139 7.76 18.84 -2.63
N ASN A 140 7.29 18.51 -1.43
CA ASN A 140 7.46 17.19 -0.84
C ASN A 140 6.64 16.16 -1.61
N LEU A 141 7.22 14.98 -1.80
CA LEU A 141 6.59 13.83 -2.48
C LEU A 141 5.92 12.87 -1.50
N GLY A 142 5.94 13.17 -0.20
CA GLY A 142 5.31 12.37 0.86
C GLY A 142 5.97 11.01 1.11
N THR A 143 7.02 10.67 0.35
CA THR A 143 7.82 9.47 0.48
C THR A 143 9.20 9.68 -0.17
N ASN A 144 10.11 8.74 0.06
CA ASN A 144 11.38 8.70 -0.63
C ASN A 144 11.21 8.12 -2.05
N VAL A 145 11.94 8.69 -3.00
CA VAL A 145 12.03 8.25 -4.39
C VAL A 145 13.49 7.95 -4.69
N ASP A 146 13.77 6.70 -5.07
CA ASP A 146 15.14 6.25 -5.35
C ASP A 146 15.74 7.02 -6.52
N ARG A 147 14.96 7.26 -7.58
CA ARG A 147 15.38 8.02 -8.76
C ARG A 147 14.27 8.95 -9.24
N LEU A 148 14.44 10.25 -9.02
CA LEU A 148 13.58 11.30 -9.59
C LEU A 148 14.23 11.87 -10.86
N VAL A 149 13.53 11.76 -11.98
CA VAL A 149 13.91 12.33 -13.28
C VAL A 149 12.94 13.47 -13.59
N ILE A 150 13.48 14.65 -13.83
CA ILE A 150 12.72 15.83 -14.21
C ILE A 150 13.06 16.15 -15.65
N ILE A 151 12.07 16.21 -16.52
CA ILE A 151 12.20 16.54 -17.93
C ILE A 151 11.61 17.93 -18.12
N TYR A 152 12.41 18.85 -18.65
CA TYR A 152 12.01 20.22 -18.92
C TYR A 152 11.53 20.38 -20.37
N PRO A 153 10.72 21.41 -20.67
CA PRO A 153 10.15 21.60 -22.00
C PRO A 153 11.19 21.75 -23.11
N GLU A 154 12.36 22.31 -22.81
CA GLU A 154 13.48 22.44 -23.76
C GLU A 154 14.19 21.11 -24.08
N GLY A 155 13.76 20.01 -23.46
CA GLY A 155 14.31 18.67 -23.65
C GLY A 155 15.51 18.34 -22.77
N THR A 156 15.93 19.25 -21.88
CA THR A 156 16.94 18.92 -20.86
C THR A 156 16.31 18.09 -19.74
N SER A 157 17.14 17.32 -19.03
CA SER A 157 16.68 16.52 -17.89
C SER A 157 17.60 16.65 -16.70
N LYS A 158 17.01 16.64 -15.50
CA LYS A 158 17.73 16.60 -14.23
C LYS A 158 17.39 15.32 -13.48
N ILE A 159 18.41 14.65 -12.96
CA ILE A 159 18.25 13.42 -12.18
C ILE A 159 18.65 13.70 -10.74
N LEU A 160 17.82 13.26 -9.81
CA LEU A 160 18.05 13.31 -8.37
C LEU A 160 17.89 11.89 -7.83
N GLU A 161 18.90 11.41 -7.11
CA GLU A 161 18.87 10.09 -6.48
C GLU A 161 18.41 10.25 -5.02
N ASN A 162 17.62 9.29 -4.52
CA ASN A 162 17.22 9.16 -3.12
C ASN A 162 16.70 10.50 -2.54
N THR A 163 15.66 11.05 -3.17
CA THR A 163 15.07 12.33 -2.80
C THR A 163 13.63 12.17 -2.34
N ASN A 164 13.18 13.04 -1.45
CA ASN A 164 11.79 13.10 -0.98
C ASN A 164 11.06 14.36 -1.48
N SER A 165 11.69 15.16 -2.33
CA SER A 165 11.13 16.41 -2.82
C SER A 165 11.58 16.74 -4.24
N THR A 166 10.75 17.51 -4.94
CA THR A 166 11.14 18.16 -6.20
C THR A 166 12.08 19.33 -5.89
N PRO A 167 13.05 19.65 -6.77
CA PRO A 167 13.94 20.79 -6.57
C PRO A 167 13.24 22.09 -6.94
N ASN A 168 13.63 23.20 -6.30
CA ASN A 168 13.37 24.51 -6.87
C ASN A 168 14.02 24.62 -8.25
N THR A 169 13.26 25.02 -9.26
CA THR A 169 13.76 25.12 -10.62
C THR A 169 13.03 26.19 -11.43
N PHE A 170 13.64 26.59 -12.53
CA PHE A 170 13.04 27.48 -13.50
C PHE A 170 13.39 27.00 -14.91
N TYR A 171 12.47 27.20 -15.84
CA TYR A 171 12.63 26.75 -17.23
C TYR A 171 11.83 27.63 -18.18
N THR A 172 12.08 27.47 -19.48
CA THR A 172 11.35 28.17 -20.54
C THR A 172 10.26 27.26 -21.09
N GLY A 173 9.11 27.83 -21.47
CA GLY A 173 8.02 27.07 -22.10
C GLY A 173 8.34 26.62 -23.52
N LYS A 174 7.41 25.85 -24.10
CA LYS A 174 7.52 25.42 -25.52
C LYS A 174 7.19 26.52 -26.51
#